data_AF-B5Z6M0-F1
#
_entry.id   AF-B5Z6M0-F1
#
_cell.length_a   1.000
_cell.length_b   1.000
_cell.length_c   1.000
_cell.angle_alpha   90.00
_cell.angle_beta   90.00
_cell.angle_gamma   90.00
#
_symmetry.space_group_name_H-M   'P 1'
#
loop_
_entity.id
_entity.type
_entity.pdbx_description
1 polymer ?
#
loop_
_entity_poly.entity_id
_entity_poly.type
_entity_poly.pdbx_seq_one_letter_code
_entity_poly.pdbx_strand_id
1 'polypeptide(L)' 'MIMTTKDTSALKELLETYQRPFKLEFKNTSKNARFYSFNVSMEVSNESERNEIFQKISQLDGVVQTL' A
#
# COMPACT_ATOMS: atom_id res chain seq x y z
N MET A 1 -1.19 6.26 -0.41
CA MET A 1 -0.04 5.74 -1.20
C MET A 1 -0.28 5.95 -2.68
N ILE A 2 0.78 6.17 -3.45
CA ILE A 2 0.76 6.42 -4.88
C ILE A 2 1.65 5.36 -5.57
N MET A 3 1.10 4.69 -6.58
CA MET A 3 1.76 3.65 -7.37
C MET A 3 1.76 4.01 -8.86
N THR A 4 2.73 3.52 -9.62
CA THR A 4 2.77 3.64 -11.10
C THR A 4 1.91 2.60 -11.82
N THR A 5 1.54 1.52 -11.12
CA THR A 5 0.75 0.41 -11.65
C THR A 5 -0.55 0.25 -10.86
N LYS A 6 -1.57 -0.34 -11.50
CA LYS A 6 -2.79 -0.83 -10.83
C LYS A 6 -2.59 -2.20 -10.18
N ASP A 7 -1.49 -2.87 -10.51
CA ASP A 7 -1.17 -4.14 -9.93
C ASP A 7 -0.83 -3.95 -8.44
N THR A 8 -1.71 -4.47 -7.60
CA THR A 8 -1.59 -4.42 -6.14
C THR A 8 -1.28 -5.79 -5.57
N SER A 9 -0.92 -6.77 -6.41
CA SER A 9 -0.68 -8.15 -5.99
C SER A 9 0.44 -8.23 -4.95
N ALA A 10 1.60 -7.62 -5.21
CA ALA A 10 2.71 -7.57 -4.26
C ALA A 10 2.34 -6.87 -2.93
N LEU A 11 1.52 -5.80 -3.01
CA LEU A 11 1.02 -5.11 -1.82
C LEU A 11 0.07 -6.01 -1.02
N LYS A 12 -0.85 -6.72 -1.69
CA LYS A 12 -1.78 -7.64 -1.05
C LYS A 12 -1.04 -8.81 -0.41
N GLU A 13 -0.12 -9.44 -1.14
CA GLU A 13 0.72 -10.53 -0.60
C GLU A 13 1.44 -10.08 0.66
N LEU A 14 2.06 -8.89 0.65
CA LEU A 14 2.71 -8.32 1.83
C LEU A 14 1.73 -8.15 3.00
N LEU A 15 0.55 -7.58 2.77
CA LEU A 15 -0.46 -7.37 3.83
C LEU A 15 -1.06 -8.69 4.34
N GLU A 16 -1.24 -9.67 3.46
CA GLU A 16 -1.74 -11.00 3.79
C GLU A 16 -0.75 -11.78 4.67
N THR A 17 0.57 -11.52 4.58
CA THR A 17 1.56 -12.14 5.50
C THR A 17 1.29 -11.84 6.98
N TYR A 18 0.62 -10.71 7.26
CA TYR A 18 0.26 -10.33 8.62
C TYR A 18 -1.01 -11.05 9.12
N GLN A 19 -1.68 -11.84 8.27
CA GLN A 19 -2.90 -12.61 8.58
C GLN A 19 -4.00 -11.80 9.27
N ARG A 20 -4.10 -10.51 8.94
CA ARG A 20 -5.04 -9.56 9.56
C ARG A 20 -6.00 -9.01 8.51
N PRO A 21 -7.22 -8.64 8.90
CA PRO A 21 -8.12 -7.94 8.00
C PRO A 21 -7.51 -6.59 7.62
N PHE A 22 -7.46 -6.33 6.32
CA PHE A 22 -7.08 -5.04 5.78
C PHE A 22 -8.10 -4.58 4.75
N LYS A 23 -8.22 -3.26 4.60
CA LYS A 23 -9.03 -2.59 3.61
C LYS A 23 -8.10 -1.91 2.62
N LEU A 24 -8.18 -2.34 1.36
CA LEU A 24 -7.50 -1.71 0.24
C LEU A 24 -8.54 -0.98 -0.61
N GLU A 25 -8.44 0.35 -0.68
CA GLU A 25 -9.34 1.18 -1.47
C GLU A 25 -8.56 1.91 -2.57
N PHE A 26 -9.08 1.84 -3.79
CA PHE A 26 -8.63 2.72 -4.86
C PHE A 26 -9.27 4.09 -4.70
N LYS A 27 -8.46 5.14 -4.58
CA LYS A 27 -8.94 6.52 -4.35
C LYS A 27 -9.06 7.31 -5.63
N ASN A 28 -7.99 7.35 -6.42
CA ASN A 28 -7.95 8.20 -7.60
C ASN A 28 -6.89 7.75 -8.59
N THR A 29 -6.97 8.27 -9.81
CA THR A 29 -5.90 8.21 -10.80
C THR A 29 -5.43 9.62 -11.14
N SER A 30 -4.15 9.80 -11.43
CA SER A 30 -3.65 11.07 -11.97
C SER A 30 -4.25 11.36 -13.36
N LYS A 31 -4.25 12.64 -13.74
CA LYS A 31 -4.85 13.12 -15.01
C LYS A 31 -4.34 12.39 -16.26
N ASN A 32 -3.11 11.90 -16.23
CA ASN A 32 -2.47 11.20 -17.36
C ASN A 32 -2.50 9.67 -17.20
N ALA A 33 -3.31 9.12 -16.28
CA ALA A 33 -3.34 7.70 -15.96
C ALA A 33 -2.00 7.08 -15.53
N ARG A 34 -1.04 7.92 -15.14
CA ARG A 34 0.34 7.51 -14.83
C ARG A 34 0.54 7.09 -13.37
N PHE A 35 -0.34 7.56 -12.49
CA PHE A 35 -0.25 7.31 -11.06
C PHE A 35 -1.60 6.92 -10.50
N TYR A 36 -1.60 5.95 -9.60
CA TYR A 36 -2.76 5.37 -8.97
C TYR A 36 -2.65 5.57 -7.48
N SER A 37 -3.63 6.26 -6.91
CA SER A 37 -3.70 6.52 -5.48
C SER A 37 -4.51 5.41 -4.80
N PHE A 38 -3.86 4.71 -3.88
CA PHE A 38 -4.47 3.69 -3.05
C PHE A 38 -4.44 4.10 -1.58
N ASN A 39 -5.47 3.70 -0.87
CA ASN A 39 -5.58 3.82 0.58
C ASN A 39 -5.56 2.43 1.18
N VAL A 40 -4.68 2.23 2.15
CA VAL A 40 -4.57 0.98 2.89
C VAL A 40 -4.96 1.29 4.33
N SER A 41 -5.90 0.53 4.87
CA SER A 41 -6.27 0.60 6.28
C SER A 41 -6.17 -0.79 6.85
N MET A 42 -5.38 -0.97 7.91
CA MET A 42 -5.20 -2.25 8.56
C MET A 42 -5.01 -2.05 10.06
N GLU A 43 -5.32 -3.09 10.82
CA GLU A 43 -5.12 -3.07 12.26
C GLU A 43 -3.67 -3.45 12.62
N VAL A 44 -3.00 -2.55 13.34
CA VAL A 44 -1.62 -2.70 13.80
C VAL A 44 -1.62 -2.70 15.33
N SER A 45 -0.80 -3.56 15.93
CA SER A 45 -0.77 -3.75 17.38
C SER A 45 0.12 -2.73 18.09
N ASN A 46 1.08 -2.13 17.37
CA ASN A 46 1.98 -1.13 17.90
C ASN A 46 2.56 -0.24 16.79
N GLU A 47 3.20 0.86 17.20
CA GLU A 47 3.84 1.81 16.28
C GLU A 47 5.01 1.19 15.49
N SER A 48 5.71 0.21 16.08
CA SER A 48 6.83 -0.46 15.41
C SER A 48 6.37 -1.28 14.22
N GLU A 49 5.31 -2.08 14.38
CA GLU A 49 4.67 -2.82 13.28
C GLU A 49 4.23 -1.85 12.17
N ARG A 50 3.59 -0.74 12.55
CA ARG A 50 3.14 0.29 11.61
C ARG A 50 4.29 0.84 10.79
N ASN A 51 5.42 1.16 11.44
CA ASN A 51 6.59 1.67 10.75
C ASN A 51 7.27 0.61 9.88
N GLU A 52 7.34 -0.64 10.33
CA GLU A 52 7.87 -1.74 9.52
C GLU A 52 7.04 -1.95 8.25
N ILE A 53 5.71 -2.00 8.38
CA ILE A 53 4.79 -2.13 7.25
C ILE A 53 4.96 -0.96 6.29
N PHE A 54 5.00 0.27 6.80
CA PHE A 54 5.18 1.47 5.99
C PHE A 54 6.50 1.43 5.19
N GLN A 55 7.60 1.00 5.82
CA GLN A 55 8.90 0.84 5.18
C GLN A 55 8.86 -0.25 4.11
N LYS A 56 8.31 -1.44 4.41
CA LYS A 56 8.20 -2.52 3.43
C LYS A 56 7.38 -2.11 2.22
N ILE A 57 6.27 -1.39 2.43
CA ILE A 57 5.46 -0.89 1.33
C ILE A 57 6.22 0.15 0.49
N SER A 58 6.97 1.05 1.13
CA SER A 58 7.78 2.04 0.40
C SER A 58 8.88 1.42 -0.48
N GLN A 59 9.26 0.17 -0.20
CA GLN A 59 10.24 -0.60 -0.96
C GLN A 59 9.63 -1.47 -2.06
N LEU A 60 8.30 -1.57 -2.14
CA LEU A 60 7.65 -2.36 -3.18
C LEU A 60 7.86 -1.71 -4.56
N ASP A 61 8.14 -2.55 -5.56
CA ASP A 61 8.31 -2.08 -6.92
C ASP A 61 7.02 -1.42 -7.44
N GLY A 62 7.19 -0.30 -8.13
CA GLY A 62 6.10 0.53 -8.61
C GLY A 62 5.43 1.43 -7.56
N VAL A 63 5.80 1.38 -6.28
CA VAL A 63 5.40 2.40 -5.29
C VAL A 63 6.25 3.66 -5.48
N VAL A 64 5.59 4.79 -5.74
CA VAL A 64 6.25 6.08 -5.94
C VAL A 64 6.32 6.86 -4.64
N GLN A 65 5.25 6.78 -3.84
CA GLN A 65 5.14 7.55 -2.61
C GLN A 65 4.20 6.87 -1.62
N THR A 66 4.66 6.71 -0.39
CA THR A 66 3.84 6.37 0.78
C THR A 66 3.52 7.65 1.56
N LEU A 67 2.31 7.73 2.11
CA LEU A 67 1.79 8.87 2.88
C LEU A 67 1.19 8.35 4.18
#